data_AF-A0A3A4ZKE5-F1
#
_entry.id   AF-A0A3A4ZKE5-F1
#
_cell.length_a   1.000
_cell.length_b   1.000
_cell.length_c   1.000
_cell.angle_alpha   90.00
_cell.angle_beta   90.00
_cell.angle_gamma   90.00
#
_symmetry.space_group_name_H-M   'P 1'
#
loop_
_entity.id
_entity.type
_entity.pdbx_description
1 polymer ?
#
loop_
_entity_poly.entity_id
_entity_poly.type
_entity_poly.pdbx_seq_one_letter_code
_entity_poly.pdbx_strand_id
1 'polypeptide(L)'
;MSIHLKTSLGNIRRAPFQAMAAVSVLAVTFFVTTLVSVVVFSSEQVLRYFETRPQVIAFLTDEAQQEDINVLVNKLSSDARVNSLRLVTREEALNIYKEATRENPLLGELVSPSIFPASIEFSARELNVAQSLIDEVKAESIVESVGFTATLGGESAVSDVIDKLNTVALYIRSAGAIAITVLAGTSFLVLMVVIGMRIITKKNEIDSLSLIGASPWFIKSPIVLEAIHYSVMGVTIGWLVASVLVMYATPAILKYFGDIPVLPKESSHFFLLLGAILVGELLIGFMIALLGSLFAVSRTLKFTK
;
A
#
# COMPACT_ATOMS: atom_id res chain seq x y z
N MET A 1 2.16 -37.81 11.62
CA MET A 1 2.00 -36.34 11.72
C MET A 1 1.72 -35.87 13.16
N SER A 2 0.83 -36.53 13.92
CA SER A 2 0.47 -36.15 15.30
C SER A 2 1.61 -36.23 16.34
N ILE A 3 2.54 -37.18 16.20
CA ILE A 3 3.68 -37.33 17.12
C ILE A 3 4.65 -36.15 16.97
N HIS A 4 5.04 -35.79 15.74
CA HIS A 4 5.99 -34.70 15.48
C HIS A 4 5.46 -33.33 15.95
N LEU A 5 4.16 -33.06 15.80
CA LEU A 5 3.50 -31.87 16.33
C LEU A 5 3.55 -31.83 17.86
N LYS A 6 3.17 -32.92 18.54
CA LYS A 6 3.21 -33.00 20.01
C LYS A 6 4.64 -32.83 20.54
N THR A 7 5.62 -33.42 19.88
CA THR A 7 7.03 -33.31 20.26
C THR A 7 7.54 -31.88 20.08
N SER A 8 7.16 -31.19 19.00
CA SER A 8 7.52 -29.78 18.75
C SER A 8 6.94 -28.85 19.83
N LEU A 9 5.64 -28.94 20.11
CA LEU A 9 4.98 -28.16 21.17
C LEU A 9 5.56 -28.44 22.56
N GLY A 10 5.84 -29.71 22.88
CA GLY A 10 6.51 -30.10 24.12
C GLY A 10 7.93 -29.55 24.25
N ASN A 11 8.64 -29.44 23.13
CA ASN A 11 9.99 -28.90 23.03
C ASN A 11 10.03 -27.38 23.27
N ILE A 12 9.06 -26.63 22.73
CA ILE A 12 8.89 -25.19 22.95
C ILE A 12 8.65 -24.90 24.43
N ARG A 13 7.73 -25.66 25.06
CA ARG A 13 7.38 -25.50 26.48
C ARG A 13 8.54 -25.75 27.44
N ARG A 14 9.52 -26.58 27.04
CA ARG A 14 10.70 -26.94 27.85
C ARG A 14 11.88 -25.98 27.70
N ALA A 15 11.87 -25.07 26.71
CA ALA A 15 12.93 -24.07 26.49
C ALA A 15 12.33 -22.68 26.22
N PRO A 16 11.60 -22.10 27.19
CA PRO A 16 10.76 -20.93 26.96
C PRO A 16 11.55 -19.69 26.53
N PHE A 17 12.75 -19.46 27.07
CA PHE A 17 13.53 -18.25 26.76
C PHE A 17 14.04 -18.21 25.31
N GLN A 18 14.46 -19.36 24.75
CA GLN A 18 14.89 -19.43 23.34
C GLN A 18 13.72 -19.26 22.38
N ALA A 19 12.59 -19.91 22.69
CA ALA A 19 11.35 -19.79 21.94
C ALA A 19 10.83 -18.34 21.96
N MET A 20 10.79 -17.73 23.15
CA MET A 20 10.35 -16.34 23.32
C MET A 20 11.26 -15.37 22.57
N ALA A 21 12.58 -15.55 22.64
CA ALA A 21 13.50 -14.68 21.91
C ALA A 21 13.26 -14.75 20.38
N ALA A 22 13.12 -15.96 19.83
CA ALA A 22 12.82 -16.14 18.41
C ALA A 22 11.48 -15.52 18.00
N VAL A 23 10.42 -15.82 18.76
CA VAL A 23 9.07 -15.30 18.51
C VAL A 23 9.04 -13.79 18.63
N SER A 24 9.72 -13.19 19.61
CA SER A 24 9.76 -11.73 19.79
C SER A 24 10.45 -11.02 18.63
N VAL A 25 11.59 -11.53 18.14
CA VAL A 25 12.26 -10.92 16.98
C VAL A 25 11.40 -11.01 15.72
N LEU A 26 10.76 -12.16 15.50
CA LEU A 26 9.83 -12.35 14.39
C LEU A 26 8.61 -11.44 14.54
N ALA A 27 8.06 -11.31 15.74
CA ALA A 27 6.95 -10.41 16.02
C ALA A 27 7.30 -8.95 15.74
N VAL A 28 8.48 -8.48 16.16
CA VAL A 28 8.94 -7.11 15.84
C VAL A 28 9.13 -6.94 14.33
N THR A 29 9.69 -7.95 13.65
CA THR A 29 9.88 -7.93 12.20
C THR A 29 8.55 -7.76 11.48
N PHE A 30 7.59 -8.64 11.73
CA PHE A 30 6.28 -8.60 11.07
C PHE A 30 5.41 -7.43 11.54
N PHE A 31 5.56 -6.96 12.77
CA PHE A 31 4.95 -5.70 13.24
C PHE A 31 5.38 -4.53 12.36
N VAL A 32 6.69 -4.35 12.14
CA VAL A 32 7.20 -3.27 11.30
C VAL A 32 6.79 -3.50 9.84
N THR A 33 6.83 -4.74 9.34
CA THR A 33 6.39 -5.08 7.98
C THR A 33 4.93 -4.70 7.75
N THR A 34 4.02 -4.98 8.69
CA THR A 34 2.61 -4.59 8.59
C THR A 34 2.49 -3.06 8.53
N LEU A 35 3.15 -2.32 9.42
CA LEU A 35 3.09 -0.85 9.43
C LEU A 35 3.61 -0.24 8.12
N VAL A 36 4.76 -0.71 7.63
CA VAL A 36 5.31 -0.27 6.34
C VAL A 36 4.34 -0.59 5.20
N SER A 37 3.72 -1.77 5.20
CA SER A 37 2.75 -2.16 4.18
C SER A 37 1.52 -1.25 4.17
N VAL A 38 1.00 -0.88 5.36
CA VAL A 38 -0.09 0.09 5.48
C VAL A 38 0.33 1.47 4.99
N VAL A 39 1.54 1.93 5.30
CA VAL A 39 2.05 3.24 4.85
C VAL A 39 2.22 3.26 3.33
N VAL A 40 2.79 2.21 2.73
CA VAL A 40 2.93 2.08 1.28
C VAL A 40 1.55 2.07 0.61
N PHE A 41 0.61 1.28 1.13
CA PHE A 41 -0.77 1.29 0.63
C PHE A 41 -1.41 2.67 0.72
N SER A 42 -1.27 3.34 1.85
CA SER A 42 -1.85 4.67 2.07
C SER A 42 -1.25 5.71 1.13
N SER A 43 0.07 5.67 0.93
CA SER A 43 0.77 6.54 -0.02
C SER A 43 0.28 6.33 -1.45
N GLU A 44 0.02 5.09 -1.86
CA GLU A 44 -0.54 4.78 -3.18
C GLU A 44 -2.00 5.26 -3.31
N GLN A 45 -2.80 5.18 -2.25
CA GLN A 45 -4.16 5.74 -2.28
C GLN A 45 -4.15 7.27 -2.38
N VAL A 46 -3.25 7.94 -1.66
CA VAL A 46 -3.05 9.39 -1.79
C VAL A 46 -2.65 9.73 -3.22
N LEU A 47 -1.64 9.04 -3.76
CA LEU A 47 -1.19 9.26 -5.12
C LEU A 47 -2.34 9.09 -6.12
N ARG A 48 -3.07 7.97 -6.06
CA ARG A 48 -4.24 7.71 -6.90
C ARG A 48 -5.34 8.75 -6.74
N TYR A 49 -5.59 9.22 -5.52
CA TYR A 49 -6.57 10.28 -5.28
C TYR A 49 -6.20 11.57 -6.01
N PHE A 50 -4.93 11.96 -6.00
CA PHE A 50 -4.47 13.16 -6.70
C PHE A 50 -4.29 12.93 -8.22
N GLU A 51 -3.87 11.74 -8.66
CA GLU A 51 -3.79 11.36 -10.07
C GLU A 51 -5.16 11.32 -10.76
N THR A 52 -6.19 10.87 -10.05
CA THR A 52 -7.58 10.87 -10.57
C THR A 52 -8.24 12.24 -10.48
N ARG A 53 -7.61 13.21 -9.81
CA ARG A 53 -8.14 14.57 -9.57
C ARG A 53 -7.32 15.74 -10.14
N PRO A 54 -6.90 15.71 -11.40
CA PRO A 54 -6.84 16.92 -12.20
C PRO A 54 -8.17 17.04 -12.95
N GLN A 55 -9.12 17.81 -12.38
CA GLN A 55 -10.20 18.38 -13.19
C GLN A 55 -9.59 19.56 -13.92
N VAL A 56 -9.14 19.28 -15.14
CA VAL A 56 -8.75 20.29 -16.10
C VAL A 56 -10.03 20.96 -16.56
N ILE A 57 -10.13 22.27 -16.33
CA ILE A 57 -11.27 23.08 -16.74
C ILE A 57 -10.82 23.88 -17.96
N ALA A 58 -11.16 23.43 -19.15
CA ALA A 58 -10.96 24.21 -20.36
C ALA A 58 -12.09 25.24 -20.46
N PHE A 59 -11.79 26.51 -20.17
CA PHE A 59 -12.73 27.60 -20.34
C PHE A 59 -12.83 27.96 -21.82
N LEU A 60 -14.05 27.98 -22.32
CA LEU A 60 -14.35 28.24 -23.71
C LEU A 60 -14.46 29.74 -23.95
N THR A 61 -14.05 30.18 -25.14
CA THR A 61 -14.24 31.56 -25.58
C THR A 61 -15.73 31.90 -25.69
N ASP A 62 -16.07 33.19 -25.55
CA ASP A 62 -17.46 33.62 -25.61
C ASP A 62 -18.10 33.41 -27.00
N GLU A 63 -17.28 33.43 -28.05
CA GLU A 63 -17.68 33.22 -29.44
C GLU A 63 -17.72 31.74 -29.87
N ALA A 64 -17.41 30.79 -28.99
CA ALA A 64 -17.38 29.37 -29.33
C ALA A 64 -18.75 28.88 -29.83
N GLN A 65 -18.79 28.40 -31.08
CA GLN A 65 -20.02 27.86 -31.66
C GLN A 65 -20.32 26.46 -31.12
N GLN A 66 -21.60 26.14 -30.95
CA GLN A 66 -22.04 24.84 -30.43
C GLN A 66 -21.49 23.66 -31.25
N GLU A 67 -21.30 23.84 -32.55
CA GLU A 67 -20.75 22.83 -33.45
C GLU A 67 -19.28 22.52 -33.12
N ASP A 68 -18.45 23.54 -32.92
CA ASP A 68 -17.04 23.39 -32.53
C ASP A 68 -16.90 22.77 -31.13
N ILE A 69 -17.76 23.16 -30.20
CA ILE A 69 -17.83 22.57 -28.85
C ILE A 69 -18.12 21.07 -28.95
N ASN A 70 -19.10 20.68 -29.78
CA ASN A 70 -19.45 19.28 -29.97
C ASN A 70 -18.30 18.49 -30.63
N VAL A 71 -17.54 19.10 -31.54
CA VAL A 71 -16.34 18.49 -32.14
C VAL A 71 -15.29 18.20 -31.07
N LEU A 72 -14.97 19.18 -30.22
CA LEU A 72 -14.00 19.01 -29.14
C LEU A 72 -14.46 17.97 -28.09
N VAL A 73 -15.74 18.01 -27.71
CA VAL A 73 -16.33 17.01 -26.80
C VAL A 73 -16.24 15.61 -27.40
N ASN A 74 -16.57 15.45 -28.69
CA ASN A 74 -16.48 14.15 -29.36
C ASN A 74 -15.03 13.65 -29.46
N LYS A 75 -14.08 14.55 -29.77
CA LYS A 75 -12.64 14.26 -29.80
C LYS A 75 -12.16 13.75 -28.43
N LEU A 76 -12.48 14.46 -27.35
CA LEU A 76 -12.10 14.07 -25.99
C LEU A 76 -12.82 12.80 -25.52
N SER A 77 -14.09 12.61 -25.88
CA SER A 77 -14.85 11.40 -25.51
C SER A 77 -14.30 10.13 -26.19
N SER A 78 -13.67 10.28 -27.35
CA SER A 78 -13.08 9.19 -28.12
C SER A 78 -11.61 8.92 -27.75
N ASP A 79 -11.01 9.79 -26.94
CA ASP A 79 -9.61 9.67 -26.53
C ASP A 79 -9.47 8.67 -25.38
N ALA A 80 -8.73 7.59 -25.61
CA ALA A 80 -8.48 6.56 -24.61
C ALA A 80 -7.73 7.07 -23.36
N ARG A 81 -7.08 8.25 -23.46
CA ARG A 81 -6.39 8.95 -22.37
C ARG A 81 -7.36 9.71 -21.46
N VAL A 82 -8.62 9.95 -21.86
CA VAL A 82 -9.62 10.66 -21.05
C VAL A 82 -10.38 9.66 -20.18
N ASN A 83 -10.49 9.95 -18.89
CA ASN A 83 -11.20 9.12 -17.92
C ASN A 83 -12.62 9.63 -17.63
N SER A 84 -12.80 10.95 -17.56
CA SER A 84 -14.11 11.58 -17.40
C SER A 84 -14.19 12.85 -18.22
N LEU A 85 -15.37 13.14 -18.76
CA LEU A 85 -15.66 14.36 -19.53
C LEU A 85 -17.02 14.90 -19.10
N ARG A 86 -17.09 16.21 -18.82
CA ARG A 86 -18.31 16.91 -18.47
C ARG A 86 -18.31 18.29 -19.12
N LEU A 87 -19.33 18.56 -19.92
CA LEU A 87 -19.60 19.92 -20.39
C LEU A 87 -20.36 20.66 -19.28
N VAL A 88 -19.93 21.88 -18.98
CA VAL A 88 -20.56 22.78 -18.00
C VAL A 88 -21.03 24.02 -18.73
N THR A 89 -22.35 24.25 -18.73
CA THR A 89 -22.90 25.46 -19.35
C THR A 89 -22.69 26.68 -18.45
N ARG A 90 -22.90 27.88 -19.00
CA ARG A 90 -22.82 29.14 -18.24
C ARG A 90 -23.79 29.15 -17.06
N GLU A 91 -24.99 28.61 -17.25
CA GLU A 91 -26.02 28.49 -16.21
C GLU A 91 -25.62 27.48 -15.12
N GLU A 92 -25.03 26.36 -15.50
CA GLU A 92 -24.53 25.37 -14.56
C GLU A 92 -23.34 25.91 -13.75
N ALA A 93 -22.44 26.65 -14.40
CA ALA A 93 -21.32 27.31 -13.73
C ALA A 93 -21.81 28.30 -12.66
N LEU A 94 -22.85 29.10 -12.96
CA LEU A 94 -23.49 29.98 -11.97
C LEU A 94 -24.08 29.20 -10.80
N ASN A 95 -24.74 28.07 -11.05
CA ASN A 95 -25.32 27.24 -9.99
C ASN A 95 -24.23 26.63 -9.09
N ILE A 96 -23.12 26.15 -9.68
CA ILE A 96 -21.95 25.67 -8.93
C ILE A 96 -21.38 26.78 -8.04
N TYR A 97 -21.28 28.01 -8.55
CA TYR A 97 -20.81 29.15 -7.78
C TYR A 97 -21.74 29.52 -6.63
N LYS A 98 -23.05 29.52 -6.86
CA LYS A 98 -24.07 29.76 -5.82
C LYS A 98 -24.03 28.68 -4.73
N GLU A 99 -23.80 27.43 -5.12
CA GLU A 99 -23.64 26.31 -4.21
C GLU A 99 -22.40 26.47 -3.33
N ALA A 100 -21.25 26.78 -3.94
CA ALA A 100 -19.98 26.99 -3.25
C ALA A 100 -20.04 28.20 -2.30
N THR A 101 -20.91 29.17 -2.57
CA THR A 101 -21.03 30.40 -1.80
C THR A 101 -22.28 30.44 -0.92
N ARG A 102 -22.85 29.27 -0.60
CA ARG A 102 -24.05 29.15 0.25
C ARG A 102 -23.93 29.82 1.62
N GLU A 103 -22.73 29.92 2.18
CA GLU A 103 -22.50 30.61 3.46
C GLU A 103 -22.54 32.15 3.34
N ASN A 104 -22.48 32.69 2.12
CA ASN A 104 -22.61 34.12 1.85
C ASN A 104 -23.48 34.39 0.58
N PRO A 105 -24.82 34.35 0.72
CA PRO A 105 -25.76 34.41 -0.41
C PRO A 105 -25.63 35.65 -1.29
N LEU A 106 -25.18 36.78 -0.70
CA LEU A 106 -24.98 38.04 -1.41
C LEU A 106 -23.99 37.91 -2.58
N LEU A 107 -22.98 37.05 -2.44
CA LEU A 107 -22.00 36.82 -3.49
C LEU A 107 -22.62 36.11 -4.71
N GLY A 108 -23.60 35.22 -4.49
CA GLY A 108 -24.26 34.48 -5.58
C GLY A 108 -25.41 35.23 -6.26
N GLU A 109 -26.02 36.20 -5.59
CA GLU A 109 -27.13 37.01 -6.13
C GLU A 109 -26.66 38.20 -6.98
N LEU A 110 -25.42 38.66 -6.79
CA LEU A 110 -24.86 39.84 -7.46
C LEU A 110 -24.17 39.54 -8.81
N VAL A 111 -24.10 38.29 -9.23
CA VAL A 111 -23.42 37.85 -10.47
C VAL A 111 -24.39 37.22 -11.46
N SER A 112 -24.24 37.58 -12.74
CA SER A 112 -25.01 37.04 -13.85
C SER A 112 -24.29 35.85 -14.53
N PRO A 113 -25.02 34.96 -15.23
CA PRO A 113 -24.41 33.87 -16.01
C PRO A 113 -23.41 34.36 -17.06
N SER A 114 -23.59 35.58 -17.57
CA SER A 114 -22.74 36.18 -18.60
C SER A 114 -21.30 36.46 -18.16
N ILE A 115 -21.00 36.38 -16.86
CA ILE A 115 -19.64 36.54 -16.32
C ILE A 115 -18.91 35.18 -16.25
N PHE A 116 -19.64 34.07 -16.40
CA PHE A 116 -19.08 32.73 -16.32
C PHE A 116 -18.93 32.13 -17.73
N PRO A 117 -17.70 31.89 -18.21
CA PRO A 117 -17.51 31.17 -19.46
C PRO A 117 -18.03 29.74 -19.34
N ALA A 118 -18.52 29.18 -20.45
CA ALA A 118 -18.80 27.76 -20.52
C ALA A 118 -17.47 26.98 -20.42
N SER A 119 -17.49 25.77 -19.90
CA SER A 119 -16.26 25.00 -19.74
C SER A 119 -16.43 23.52 -20.02
N ILE A 120 -15.32 22.89 -20.43
CA ILE A 120 -15.21 21.45 -20.54
C ILE A 120 -14.30 20.98 -19.41
N GLU A 121 -14.88 20.25 -18.47
CA GLU A 121 -14.16 19.60 -17.39
C GLU A 121 -13.78 18.18 -17.82
N PHE A 122 -12.49 17.87 -17.78
CA PHE A 122 -12.02 16.51 -18.07
C PHE A 122 -10.92 16.06 -17.10
N SER A 123 -10.75 14.75 -16.99
CA SER A 123 -9.64 14.12 -16.28
C SER A 123 -8.89 13.16 -17.19
N ALA A 124 -7.56 13.15 -17.08
CA ALA A 124 -6.73 12.16 -17.73
C ALA A 124 -6.79 10.82 -16.97
N ARG A 125 -6.60 9.73 -17.70
CA ARG A 125 -6.60 8.36 -17.18
C ARG A 125 -5.29 7.98 -16.53
N GLU A 126 -4.19 8.53 -17.02
CA GLU A 126 -2.85 8.37 -16.48
C GLU A 126 -2.15 9.74 -16.41
N LEU A 127 -1.27 9.91 -15.43
CA LEU A 127 -0.58 11.17 -15.18
C LEU A 127 0.45 11.51 -16.27
N ASN A 128 1.15 10.49 -16.76
CA ASN A 128 2.17 10.59 -17.81
C ASN A 128 1.64 11.23 -19.11
N VAL A 129 0.35 11.11 -19.38
CA VAL A 129 -0.31 11.65 -20.58
C VAL A 129 -1.14 12.89 -20.29
N ALA A 130 -1.38 13.22 -19.02
CA ALA A 130 -2.20 14.35 -18.61
C ALA A 130 -1.68 15.67 -19.19
N GLN A 131 -0.38 15.94 -19.07
CA GLN A 131 0.22 17.17 -19.60
C GLN A 131 0.08 17.27 -21.11
N SER A 132 0.34 16.18 -21.84
CA SER A 132 0.19 16.16 -23.30
C SER A 132 -1.26 16.44 -23.75
N LEU A 133 -2.23 15.95 -22.99
CA LEU A 133 -3.65 16.14 -23.27
C LEU A 133 -4.08 17.57 -22.98
N ILE A 134 -3.57 18.16 -21.90
CA ILE A 134 -3.78 19.58 -21.55
C ILE A 134 -3.22 20.48 -22.64
N ASP A 135 -1.98 20.24 -23.08
CA ASP A 135 -1.31 21.05 -24.10
C ASP A 135 -2.08 20.96 -25.45
N GLU A 136 -2.63 19.79 -25.77
CA GLU A 136 -3.45 19.59 -26.97
C GLU A 136 -4.77 20.36 -26.90
N VAL A 137 -5.47 20.31 -25.75
CA VAL A 137 -6.73 21.05 -25.55
C VAL A 137 -6.48 22.56 -25.55
N LYS A 138 -5.37 23.01 -24.98
CA LYS A 138 -4.99 24.44 -24.97
C LYS A 138 -4.68 24.98 -26.37
N ALA A 139 -4.28 24.12 -27.30
CA ALA A 139 -4.02 24.51 -28.68
C ALA A 139 -5.30 24.69 -29.51
N GLU A 140 -6.46 24.26 -29.01
CA GLU A 140 -7.75 24.41 -29.68
C GLU A 140 -8.21 25.88 -29.65
N SER A 141 -8.65 26.41 -30.80
CA SER A 141 -8.99 27.83 -30.95
C SER A 141 -10.21 28.28 -30.12
N ILE A 142 -11.03 27.34 -29.67
CA ILE A 142 -12.22 27.60 -28.85
C ILE A 142 -11.92 27.64 -27.35
N VAL A 143 -10.68 27.34 -26.94
CA VAL A 143 -10.25 27.33 -25.54
C VAL A 143 -9.51 28.63 -25.23
N GLU A 144 -10.08 29.44 -24.33
CA GLU A 144 -9.48 30.71 -23.89
C GLU A 144 -8.38 30.47 -22.86
N SER A 145 -8.66 29.61 -21.87
CA SER A 145 -7.72 29.29 -20.80
C SER A 145 -8.01 27.92 -20.22
N VAL A 146 -6.99 27.34 -19.57
CA VAL A 146 -7.12 26.07 -18.88
C VAL A 146 -6.88 26.30 -17.39
N GLY A 147 -7.92 26.05 -16.60
CA GLY A 147 -7.90 26.07 -15.15
C GLY A 147 -7.74 24.67 -14.55
N PHE A 148 -7.39 24.63 -13.27
CA PHE A 148 -7.30 23.39 -12.51
C PHE A 148 -8.08 23.53 -11.22
N THR A 149 -8.96 22.56 -10.92
CA THR A 149 -9.77 22.57 -9.68
C THR A 149 -8.92 22.57 -8.40
N ALA A 150 -7.66 22.14 -8.47
CA ALA A 150 -6.70 22.20 -7.37
C ALA A 150 -5.74 23.39 -7.55
N THR A 151 -6.07 24.54 -6.95
CA THR A 151 -5.23 25.73 -6.70
C THR A 151 -5.52 26.94 -7.60
N LEU A 152 -5.74 28.07 -6.93
CA LEU A 152 -5.68 29.46 -7.40
C LEU A 152 -4.30 29.88 -7.98
N GLY A 153 -3.49 28.95 -8.51
CA GLY A 153 -2.05 29.14 -8.79
C GLY A 153 -1.57 28.73 -10.19
N GLY A 154 -2.46 28.31 -11.09
CA GLY A 154 -2.11 28.03 -12.49
C GLY A 154 -1.53 26.63 -12.76
N GLU A 155 -1.29 26.35 -14.05
CA GLU A 155 -1.04 25.02 -14.63
C GLU A 155 0.21 24.30 -14.10
N SER A 156 1.26 25.05 -13.76
CA SER A 156 2.53 24.49 -13.26
C SER A 156 2.42 23.94 -11.83
N ALA A 157 1.46 24.38 -11.03
CA ALA A 157 1.34 23.97 -9.64
C ALA A 157 0.83 22.53 -9.48
N VAL A 158 0.01 22.03 -10.41
CA VAL A 158 -0.61 20.70 -10.29
C VAL A 158 0.35 19.58 -10.70
N SER A 159 1.02 19.70 -11.86
CA SER A 159 2.06 18.73 -12.26
C SER A 159 3.15 18.65 -11.19
N ASP A 160 3.62 19.81 -10.70
CA ASP A 160 4.63 19.86 -9.65
C ASP A 160 4.20 19.16 -8.36
N VAL A 161 2.94 19.30 -7.94
CA VAL A 161 2.43 18.65 -6.73
C VAL A 161 2.36 17.14 -6.93
N ILE A 162 1.85 16.67 -8.07
CA ILE A 162 1.72 15.24 -8.32
C ILE A 162 3.11 14.59 -8.54
N ASP A 163 4.03 15.24 -9.24
CA ASP A 163 5.41 14.78 -9.41
C ASP A 163 6.14 14.67 -8.07
N LYS A 164 5.93 15.64 -7.17
CA LYS A 164 6.43 15.59 -5.79
C LYS A 164 5.79 14.43 -5.02
N LEU A 165 4.48 14.22 -5.13
CA LEU A 165 3.79 13.11 -4.47
C LEU A 165 4.27 11.74 -4.98
N ASN A 166 4.44 11.58 -6.29
CA ASN A 166 4.97 10.36 -6.90
C ASN A 166 6.42 10.11 -6.44
N THR A 167 7.25 11.15 -6.41
CA THR A 167 8.62 11.07 -5.90
C THR A 167 8.63 10.63 -4.43
N VAL A 168 7.78 11.22 -3.58
CA VAL A 168 7.62 10.82 -2.17
C VAL A 168 7.12 9.38 -2.05
N ALA A 169 6.13 8.98 -2.83
CA ALA A 169 5.60 7.61 -2.84
C ALA A 169 6.68 6.59 -3.24
N LEU A 170 7.52 6.93 -4.24
CA LEU A 170 8.64 6.11 -4.66
C LEU A 170 9.71 5.99 -3.58
N TYR A 171 10.01 7.07 -2.85
CA TYR A 171 10.89 7.03 -1.67
C TYR A 171 10.31 6.15 -0.56
N ILE A 172 9.01 6.28 -0.25
CA ILE A 172 8.33 5.43 0.74
C ILE A 172 8.40 3.95 0.33
N ARG A 173 8.13 3.63 -0.93
CA ARG A 173 8.16 2.25 -1.45
C ARG A 173 9.56 1.66 -1.41
N SER A 174 10.57 2.41 -1.87
CA SER A 174 11.96 1.96 -1.89
C SER A 174 12.54 1.82 -0.48
N ALA A 175 12.33 2.79 0.40
CA ALA A 175 12.72 2.71 1.80
C ALA A 175 12.02 1.55 2.52
N GLY A 176 10.72 1.36 2.27
CA GLY A 176 9.94 0.25 2.80
C GLY A 176 10.47 -1.11 2.33
N ALA A 177 10.78 -1.25 1.04
CA ALA A 177 11.35 -2.48 0.48
C ALA A 177 12.72 -2.81 1.09
N ILE A 178 13.59 -1.80 1.28
CA ILE A 178 14.88 -1.97 1.94
C ILE A 178 14.69 -2.41 3.39
N ALA A 179 13.82 -1.73 4.14
CA ALA A 179 13.53 -2.06 5.53
C ALA A 179 13.01 -3.50 5.69
N ILE A 180 12.04 -3.91 4.87
CA ILE A 180 11.48 -5.28 4.87
C ILE A 180 12.57 -6.30 4.54
N THR A 181 13.44 -6.02 3.56
CA THR A 181 14.53 -6.93 3.18
C THR A 181 15.53 -7.14 4.32
N VAL A 182 15.93 -6.05 4.98
CA VAL A 182 16.86 -6.10 6.13
C VAL A 182 16.24 -6.86 7.31
N LEU A 183 14.97 -6.61 7.60
CA LEU A 183 14.25 -7.30 8.67
C LEU A 183 14.05 -8.79 8.37
N ALA A 184 13.70 -9.14 7.14
CA ALA A 184 13.59 -10.53 6.69
C ALA A 184 14.94 -11.26 6.81
N GLY A 185 16.04 -10.61 6.41
CA GLY A 185 17.40 -11.12 6.58
C GLY A 185 17.76 -11.32 8.06
N THR A 186 17.39 -10.37 8.92
CA THR A 186 17.60 -10.46 10.37
C THR A 186 16.83 -11.62 10.98
N SER A 187 15.55 -11.77 10.63
CA SER A 187 14.71 -12.90 11.04
C SER A 187 15.27 -14.25 10.59
N PHE A 188 15.76 -14.33 9.34
CA PHE A 188 16.45 -15.51 8.82
C PHE A 188 17.68 -15.87 9.65
N LEU A 189 18.55 -14.90 9.94
CA LEU A 189 19.75 -15.10 10.76
C LEU A 189 19.42 -15.55 12.18
N VAL A 190 18.43 -14.92 12.81
CA VAL A 190 18.00 -15.29 14.17
C VAL A 190 17.44 -16.71 14.21
N LEU A 191 16.59 -17.08 13.25
CA LEU A 191 16.11 -18.46 13.13
C LEU A 191 17.26 -19.44 12.92
N MET A 192 18.23 -19.09 12.06
CA MET A 192 19.40 -19.92 11.84
C MET A 192 20.20 -20.17 13.12
N VAL A 193 20.42 -19.13 13.92
CA VAL A 193 21.16 -19.21 15.19
C VAL A 193 20.38 -20.02 16.24
N VAL A 194 19.10 -19.70 16.45
CA VAL A 194 18.26 -20.37 17.45
C VAL A 194 18.14 -21.87 17.14
N ILE A 195 17.91 -22.23 15.87
CA ILE A 195 17.82 -23.62 15.44
C ILE A 195 19.19 -24.31 15.54
N GLY A 196 20.26 -23.62 15.18
CA GLY A 196 21.63 -24.14 15.35
C GLY A 196 21.94 -24.49 16.81
N MET A 197 21.64 -23.57 17.73
CA MET A 197 21.77 -23.83 19.18
C MET A 197 20.91 -25.00 19.63
N ARG A 198 19.67 -25.10 19.11
CA ARG A 198 18.77 -26.20 19.44
C ARG A 198 19.33 -27.56 19.03
N ILE A 199 19.90 -27.66 17.83
CA ILE A 199 20.56 -28.87 17.32
C ILE A 199 21.72 -29.26 18.24
N ILE A 200 22.55 -28.29 18.66
CA ILE A 200 23.68 -28.54 19.55
C ILE A 200 23.22 -29.07 20.91
N THR A 201 22.19 -28.48 21.51
CA THR A 201 21.64 -28.95 22.80
C THR A 201 21.03 -30.35 22.70
N LYS A 202 20.52 -30.73 21.52
CA LYS A 202 19.88 -32.02 21.24
C LYS A 202 20.82 -33.04 20.58
N LYS A 203 22.12 -32.77 20.52
CA LYS A 203 23.09 -33.57 19.77
C LYS A 203 23.06 -35.06 20.12
N ASN A 204 23.08 -35.41 21.41
CA ASN A 204 23.09 -36.81 21.85
C ASN A 204 21.86 -37.61 21.39
N GLU A 205 20.69 -36.96 21.33
CA GLU A 205 19.44 -37.56 20.85
C GLU A 205 19.48 -37.78 19.34
N ILE A 206 20.02 -36.80 18.61
CA ILE A 206 20.22 -36.85 17.15
C ILE A 206 21.22 -37.96 16.79
N ASP A 207 22.33 -38.08 17.52
CA ASP A 207 23.36 -39.09 17.29
C ASP A 207 22.80 -40.50 17.53
N SER A 208 22.02 -40.69 18.61
CA SER A 208 21.37 -41.97 18.90
C SER A 208 20.39 -42.39 17.80
N LEU A 209 19.60 -41.46 17.27
CA LEU A 209 18.69 -41.73 16.14
C LEU A 209 19.43 -42.06 14.85
N SER A 210 20.56 -41.39 14.61
CA SER A 210 21.44 -41.64 13.45
C SER A 210 22.03 -43.06 13.51
N LEU A 211 22.48 -43.52 14.67
CA LEU A 211 23.07 -44.85 14.88
C LEU A 211 22.09 -46.01 14.62
N ILE A 212 20.79 -45.79 14.83
CA ILE A 212 19.73 -46.79 14.56
C ILE A 212 19.26 -46.72 13.10
N GLY A 213 19.86 -45.86 12.26
CA GLY A 213 19.56 -45.76 10.83
C GLY A 213 18.30 -44.95 10.51
N ALA A 214 17.89 -44.03 11.40
CA ALA A 214 16.76 -43.15 11.14
C ALA A 214 16.99 -42.29 9.88
N SER A 215 15.95 -42.10 9.06
CA SER A 215 16.07 -41.31 7.84
C SER A 215 16.42 -39.84 8.16
N PRO A 216 17.23 -39.15 7.34
CA PRO A 216 17.59 -37.75 7.59
C PRO A 216 16.37 -36.83 7.70
N TRP A 217 15.28 -37.12 6.99
CA TRP A 217 14.05 -36.36 7.08
C TRP A 217 13.33 -36.56 8.42
N PHE A 218 13.37 -37.79 8.98
CA PHE A 218 12.79 -38.08 10.28
C PHE A 218 13.46 -37.27 11.40
N ILE A 219 14.79 -37.11 11.34
CA ILE A 219 15.56 -36.32 12.31
C ILE A 219 15.31 -34.81 12.16
N LYS A 220 15.17 -34.32 10.92
CA LYS A 220 15.00 -32.89 10.63
C LYS A 220 13.58 -32.37 10.84
N SER A 221 12.57 -33.20 10.60
CA SER A 221 11.16 -32.79 10.59
C SER A 221 10.68 -32.09 11.88
N PRO A 222 11.05 -32.52 13.11
CA PRO A 222 10.58 -31.85 14.33
C PRO A 222 11.18 -30.44 14.49
N ILE A 223 12.40 -30.24 13.99
CA ILE A 223 13.15 -28.98 14.08
C ILE A 223 12.60 -27.96 13.09
N VAL A 224 12.32 -28.39 11.85
CA VAL A 224 11.68 -27.54 10.84
C VAL A 224 10.27 -27.12 11.30
N LEU A 225 9.51 -28.05 11.90
CA LEU A 225 8.21 -27.72 12.48
C LEU A 225 8.33 -26.72 13.63
N GLU A 226 9.34 -26.83 14.49
CA GLU A 226 9.58 -25.85 15.57
C GLU A 226 9.80 -24.44 15.00
N ALA A 227 10.59 -24.31 13.93
CA ALA A 227 10.83 -23.04 13.24
C ALA A 227 9.54 -22.45 12.64
N ILE A 228 8.70 -23.29 12.02
CA ILE A 228 7.40 -22.87 11.46
C ILE A 228 6.50 -22.37 12.58
N HIS A 229 6.45 -23.03 13.74
CA HIS A 229 5.65 -22.55 14.87
C HIS A 229 6.14 -21.19 15.37
N TYR A 230 7.46 -20.98 15.49
CA TYR A 230 8.01 -19.67 15.86
C TYR A 230 7.63 -18.58 14.87
N SER A 231 7.69 -18.87 13.57
CA SER A 231 7.28 -17.93 12.53
C SER A 231 5.79 -17.63 12.58
N VAL A 232 4.93 -18.64 12.65
CA VAL A 232 3.47 -18.43 12.71
C VAL A 232 3.09 -17.61 13.94
N MET A 233 3.67 -17.92 15.11
CA MET A 233 3.42 -17.14 16.33
C MET A 233 3.94 -15.70 16.19
N GLY A 234 5.17 -15.52 15.68
CA GLY A 234 5.76 -14.21 15.47
C GLY A 234 4.94 -13.35 14.51
N VAL A 235 4.61 -13.87 13.32
CA VAL A 235 3.75 -13.21 12.33
C VAL A 235 2.42 -12.83 12.96
N THR A 236 1.73 -13.79 13.60
CA THR A 236 0.40 -13.56 14.17
C THR A 236 0.44 -12.47 15.24
N ILE A 237 1.42 -12.50 16.15
CA ILE A 237 1.55 -11.51 17.22
C ILE A 237 1.92 -10.14 16.66
N GLY A 238 2.93 -10.08 15.78
CA GLY A 238 3.39 -8.83 15.16
C GLY A 238 2.29 -8.14 14.37
N TRP A 239 1.63 -8.89 13.49
CA TRP A 239 0.50 -8.43 12.71
C TRP A 239 -0.68 -8.00 13.59
N LEU A 240 -1.02 -8.76 14.63
CA LEU A 240 -2.13 -8.43 15.53
C LEU A 240 -1.88 -7.10 16.25
N VAL A 241 -0.69 -6.92 16.81
CA VAL A 241 -0.32 -5.69 17.52
C VAL A 241 -0.31 -4.49 16.57
N ALA A 242 0.25 -4.66 15.36
CA ALA A 242 0.23 -3.61 14.34
C ALA A 242 -1.20 -3.27 13.89
N SER A 243 -2.05 -4.28 13.69
CA SER A 243 -3.45 -4.10 13.28
C SER A 243 -4.26 -3.35 14.33
N VAL A 244 -4.08 -3.68 15.61
CA VAL A 244 -4.71 -2.94 16.71
C VAL A 244 -4.24 -1.49 16.75
N LEU A 245 -2.95 -1.24 16.56
CA LEU A 245 -2.39 0.11 16.50
C LEU A 245 -2.98 0.91 15.33
N VAL A 246 -3.02 0.32 14.12
CA VAL A 246 -3.58 0.96 12.93
C VAL A 246 -5.07 1.24 13.13
N MET A 247 -5.84 0.30 13.68
CA MET A 247 -7.26 0.49 13.96
C MET A 247 -7.50 1.65 14.95
N TYR A 248 -6.68 1.75 15.99
CA TYR A 248 -6.75 2.85 16.96
C TYR A 248 -6.36 4.21 16.35
N ALA A 249 -5.38 4.22 15.44
CA ALA A 249 -4.92 5.45 14.76
C ALA A 249 -5.86 5.91 13.62
N THR A 250 -6.64 5.00 13.04
CA THR A 250 -7.47 5.25 11.85
C THR A 250 -8.41 6.44 12.00
N PRO A 251 -9.17 6.63 13.09
CA PRO A 251 -10.06 7.79 13.23
C PRO A 251 -9.33 9.14 13.21
N ALA A 252 -8.15 9.21 13.84
CA ALA A 252 -7.34 10.43 13.87
C ALA A 252 -6.76 10.73 12.48
N ILE A 253 -6.30 9.70 11.77
CA ILE A 253 -5.79 9.79 10.40
C ILE A 253 -6.90 10.28 9.46
N LEU A 254 -8.08 9.65 9.48
CA LEU A 254 -9.20 10.04 8.63
C LEU A 254 -9.67 11.47 8.92
N LYS A 255 -9.67 11.90 10.18
CA LYS A 255 -9.99 13.29 10.55
C LYS A 255 -8.97 14.29 10.01
N TYR A 256 -7.68 13.95 10.04
CA TYR A 256 -6.60 14.82 9.55
C TYR A 256 -6.62 14.98 8.02
N PHE A 257 -6.85 13.88 7.30
CA PHE A 257 -6.86 13.84 5.83
C PHE A 257 -8.22 14.17 5.20
N GLY A 258 -9.31 14.18 5.97
CA GLY A 258 -10.65 14.57 5.53
C GLY A 258 -11.18 13.68 4.40
N ASP A 259 -11.32 14.26 3.21
CA ASP A 259 -11.85 13.57 2.03
C ASP A 259 -10.83 12.70 1.31
N ILE A 260 -9.53 12.87 1.57
CA ILE A 260 -8.48 12.08 0.94
C ILE A 260 -8.59 10.63 1.45
N PRO A 261 -8.81 9.64 0.56
CA PRO A 261 -9.04 8.25 0.93
C PRO A 261 -7.72 7.54 1.25
N VAL A 262 -7.03 7.97 2.31
CA VAL A 262 -5.76 7.35 2.76
C VAL A 262 -5.92 5.89 3.19
N LEU A 263 -7.07 5.56 3.78
CA LEU A 263 -7.44 4.23 4.22
C LEU A 263 -8.89 3.94 3.85
N PRO A 264 -9.28 2.66 3.68
CA PRO A 264 -10.67 2.33 3.38
C PRO A 264 -11.59 2.79 4.51
N LYS A 265 -12.58 3.63 4.18
CA LYS A 265 -13.60 4.12 5.13
C LYS A 265 -14.57 3.00 5.55
N GLU A 266 -14.84 2.08 4.63
CA GLU A 266 -15.68 0.91 4.89
C GLU A 266 -14.92 -0.15 5.67
N SER A 267 -15.52 -0.64 6.77
CA SER A 267 -14.90 -1.64 7.64
C SER A 267 -14.56 -2.93 6.88
N SER A 268 -15.38 -3.34 5.92
CA SER A 268 -15.16 -4.55 5.09
C SER A 268 -13.84 -4.47 4.32
N HIS A 269 -13.63 -3.39 3.58
CA HIS A 269 -12.42 -3.15 2.79
C HIS A 269 -11.19 -2.97 3.69
N PHE A 270 -11.35 -2.36 4.87
CA PHE A 270 -10.28 -2.24 5.86
C PHE A 270 -9.81 -3.60 6.39
N PHE A 271 -10.75 -4.48 6.80
CA PHE A 271 -10.40 -5.83 7.25
C PHE A 271 -9.85 -6.70 6.12
N LEU A 272 -10.30 -6.49 4.88
CA LEU A 272 -9.75 -7.17 3.70
C LEU A 272 -8.29 -6.80 3.50
N LEU A 273 -7.93 -5.51 3.58
CA LEU A 273 -6.55 -5.05 3.49
C LEU A 273 -5.66 -5.71 4.56
N LEU A 274 -6.07 -5.66 5.83
CA LEU A 274 -5.30 -6.28 6.92
C LEU A 274 -5.20 -7.80 6.76
N GLY A 275 -6.28 -8.46 6.34
CA GLY A 275 -6.29 -9.90 6.06
C GLY A 275 -5.38 -10.28 4.89
N ALA A 276 -5.34 -9.48 3.82
CA ALA A 276 -4.43 -9.68 2.70
C ALA A 276 -2.95 -9.56 3.14
N ILE A 277 -2.64 -8.58 4.00
CA ILE A 277 -1.31 -8.44 4.60
C ILE A 277 -0.97 -9.67 5.44
N LEU A 278 -1.88 -10.15 6.29
CA LEU A 278 -1.64 -11.34 7.12
C LEU A 278 -1.32 -12.58 6.27
N VAL A 279 -2.09 -12.82 5.20
CA VAL A 279 -1.86 -13.96 4.31
C VAL A 279 -0.50 -13.84 3.63
N GLY A 280 -0.15 -12.65 3.13
CA GLY A 280 1.16 -12.39 2.53
C GLY A 280 2.31 -12.62 3.52
N GLU A 281 2.19 -12.10 4.75
CA GLU A 281 3.19 -12.26 5.80
C GLU A 281 3.32 -13.71 6.29
N LEU A 282 2.22 -14.46 6.38
CA LEU A 282 2.27 -15.88 6.73
C LEU A 282 3.00 -16.71 5.66
N LEU A 283 2.80 -16.40 4.37
CA LEU A 283 3.52 -17.05 3.28
C LEU A 283 5.02 -16.73 3.33
N ILE A 284 5.37 -15.46 3.51
CA ILE A 284 6.77 -15.02 3.63
C ILE A 284 7.42 -15.60 4.89
N GLY A 285 6.73 -15.57 6.02
CA GLY A 285 7.20 -16.16 7.28
C GLY A 285 7.43 -17.66 7.16
N PHE A 286 6.50 -18.39 6.55
CA PHE A 286 6.68 -19.81 6.26
C PHE A 286 7.92 -20.07 5.40
N MET A 287 8.14 -19.27 4.35
CA MET A 287 9.32 -19.37 3.50
C MET A 287 10.62 -19.11 4.29
N ILE A 288 10.65 -18.06 5.11
CA ILE A 288 11.81 -17.74 5.96
C ILE A 288 12.08 -18.87 6.95
N ALA A 289 11.05 -19.43 7.58
CA ALA A 289 11.17 -20.53 8.52
C ALA A 289 11.70 -21.81 7.86
N LEU A 290 11.17 -22.14 6.68
CA LEU A 290 11.58 -23.32 5.92
C LEU A 290 13.04 -23.18 5.46
N LEU A 291 13.39 -22.06 4.82
CA LEU A 291 14.75 -21.82 4.33
C LEU A 291 15.75 -21.70 5.48
N GLY A 292 15.42 -20.95 6.53
CA GLY A 292 16.27 -20.75 7.71
C GLY A 292 16.56 -22.06 8.44
N SER A 293 15.53 -22.88 8.65
CA SER A 293 15.69 -24.18 9.31
C SER A 293 16.48 -25.18 8.48
N LEU A 294 16.23 -25.29 7.18
CA LEU A 294 16.98 -26.17 6.28
C LEU A 294 18.45 -25.76 6.18
N PHE A 295 18.73 -24.47 6.12
CA PHE A 295 20.08 -23.95 6.07
C PHE A 295 20.84 -24.21 7.38
N ALA A 296 20.21 -23.94 8.53
CA ALA A 296 20.78 -24.23 9.84
C ALA A 296 21.13 -25.72 10.00
N VAL A 297 20.19 -26.59 9.62
CA VAL A 297 20.36 -28.04 9.68
C VAL A 297 21.50 -28.52 8.79
N SER A 298 21.57 -28.03 7.54
CA SER A 298 22.59 -28.47 6.59
C SER A 298 24.00 -28.02 7.00
N ARG A 299 24.11 -26.86 7.64
CA ARG A 299 25.37 -26.36 8.21
C ARG A 299 25.79 -27.16 9.44
N THR A 300 24.88 -27.38 10.40
CA THR A 300 25.23 -27.94 11.71
C THR A 300 25.42 -29.46 11.68
N LEU A 301 24.65 -30.21 10.89
CA LEU A 301 24.79 -31.67 10.82
C LEU A 301 26.07 -32.13 10.08
N LYS A 302 26.64 -31.29 9.20
CA LYS A 302 27.94 -31.61 8.56
C LYS A 302 29.09 -31.72 9.55
N PHE A 303 29.00 -31.11 10.74
CA PHE A 303 30.03 -31.17 11.78
C PHE A 303 29.98 -32.45 12.63
N THR A 304 29.06 -33.38 12.34
CA THR A 304 28.85 -34.59 13.16
C THR A 304 29.14 -35.89 12.39
N LYS A 305 29.77 -35.79 11.21
CA LYS A 305 30.36 -36.95 10.51
C LYS A 305 31.84 -37.07 10.87
#